data_AF-A0A2N9IIP1-F1
#
_entry.id   AF-A0A2N9IIP1-F1
#
_cell.length_a   1.000
_cell.length_b   1.000
_cell.length_c   1.000
_cell.angle_alpha   90.00
_cell.angle_beta   90.00
_cell.angle_gamma   90.00
#
_symmetry.space_group_name_H-M   'P 1'
#
loop_
_entity.id
_entity.type
_entity.pdbx_description
1 polymer ?
#
loop_
_entity_poly.entity_id
_entity_poly.type
_entity_poly.pdbx_seq_one_letter_code
_entity_poly.pdbx_strand_id
1 'polypeptide(L)'
;MWLALSLGCYKWYQSQPSNPVWARTYGNEDVRDLSGEDCDAPNSNKYISYRIWSQWYIEVRMGTSDALLAQLNLRPTLLERIIGAQGKDHKLVKINEAVKKGERSKFSIRSDGTLLYEHRVCVPNDGELRKEILEEAHCTTYTMHPGSTKMYRNLREHFWWDGMKNDIAQFVARCLTCQQVKIEHQRPSGLLQPLSIPQWKWEQISMDFVSGLPRTRKDHDSIWVIVDRLTKSAHFLAVKTTYSLSRLARLFVDEIVRLHGAPVSILSDRDPRFTSRFWPRLHQAMGTRLSFSTAFHPQSDGQTERTIQTLEDMLRACVLNFQGSWEEHLPLIEFAYNNSFHASIGMAPYEALYGRKCRSPVCWDEVGESRLVGPEIIQITSEKIRLIRERIQTAQSRQKSYADRRRRDLEFIVGDHVFLKVKPVEGNYEIWA
;
A
#
# COMPACT_ATOMS: atom_id res chain seq x y z
N MET A 1 -21.92 -21.75 19.19
CA MET A 1 -20.87 -21.35 20.17
C MET A 1 -19.67 -20.95 19.32
N TRP A 2 -19.47 -19.70 18.92
CA TRP A 2 -19.09 -18.58 19.76
C TRP A 2 -19.49 -17.24 19.12
N LEU A 3 -20.20 -16.43 19.90
CA LEU A 3 -20.21 -14.98 19.85
C LEU A 3 -19.03 -14.51 20.71
N ALA A 4 -18.12 -13.71 20.18
CA ALA A 4 -17.30 -12.78 20.98
C ALA A 4 -16.63 -11.77 20.06
N LEU A 5 -17.22 -10.57 20.00
CA LEU A 5 -16.53 -9.35 19.62
C LEU A 5 -15.57 -8.93 20.75
N SER A 6 -14.55 -8.18 20.34
CA SER A 6 -13.82 -7.18 21.12
C SER A 6 -12.57 -7.60 21.91
N LEU A 7 -11.60 -6.69 21.81
CA LEU A 7 -10.45 -6.45 22.68
C LEU A 7 -9.22 -7.34 22.44
N GLY A 8 -8.28 -6.73 21.73
CA GLY A 8 -6.90 -7.16 21.73
C GLY A 8 -6.32 -7.12 23.14
N CYS A 9 -5.60 -8.18 23.48
CA CYS A 9 -4.60 -8.22 24.53
C CYS A 9 -3.62 -9.31 24.16
N TYR A 10 -2.44 -8.91 23.67
CA TYR A 10 -1.33 -9.83 23.41
C TYR A 10 -0.77 -10.30 24.77
N LYS A 11 -0.77 -11.62 24.98
CA LYS A 11 0.07 -12.27 25.99
C LYS A 11 1.51 -12.25 25.49
N TRP A 12 2.40 -11.60 26.23
CA TRP A 12 3.85 -11.77 26.06
C TRP A 12 4.30 -12.96 26.90
N TYR A 13 4.78 -14.02 26.24
CA TYR A 13 5.47 -15.13 26.88
C TYR A 13 6.98 -14.87 26.80
N GLN A 14 7.66 -14.96 27.94
CA GLN A 14 9.11 -14.84 28.04
C GLN A 14 9.80 -16.04 27.41
N SER A 15 10.80 -15.77 26.55
CA SER A 15 12.04 -16.54 26.54
C SER A 15 13.16 -15.66 26.00
N GLN A 16 14.19 -15.42 26.81
CA GLN A 16 15.50 -14.98 26.33
C GLN A 16 16.23 -16.20 25.70
N PRO A 17 17.20 -15.99 24.78
CA PRO A 17 18.57 -15.71 25.23
C PRO A 17 19.37 -14.69 24.40
N SER A 18 20.30 -14.05 25.11
CA SER A 18 21.65 -13.62 24.71
C SER A 18 21.88 -12.48 23.69
N ASN A 19 22.47 -11.41 24.25
CA ASN A 19 23.40 -10.40 23.72
C ASN A 19 22.85 -9.10 23.05
N PRO A 20 23.07 -7.91 23.67
CA PRO A 20 22.64 -6.63 23.13
C PRO A 20 23.79 -5.80 22.53
N VAL A 21 23.64 -5.34 21.29
CA VAL A 21 24.32 -4.17 20.71
C VAL A 21 23.31 -3.65 19.66
N TRP A 22 22.69 -2.48 19.71
CA TRP A 22 23.23 -1.12 19.83
C TRP A 22 22.15 -0.18 20.42
N ALA A 23 22.45 0.49 21.52
CA ALA A 23 21.84 1.76 21.86
C ALA A 23 22.93 2.83 21.73
N ARG A 24 22.93 3.57 20.62
CA ARG A 24 23.73 4.80 20.52
C ARG A 24 23.08 5.84 21.44
N THR A 25 23.72 6.10 22.55
CA THR A 25 23.55 7.32 23.31
C THR A 25 24.11 8.47 22.49
N TYR A 26 23.25 9.39 22.03
CA TYR A 26 23.69 10.72 21.61
C TYR A 26 23.94 11.54 22.88
N GLY A 27 25.16 11.42 23.41
CA GLY A 27 25.79 12.47 24.20
C GLY A 27 26.80 13.18 23.31
N ASN A 28 26.72 14.50 23.25
CA ASN A 28 27.82 15.42 22.93
C ASN A 28 27.49 16.68 23.76
N GLU A 29 28.22 16.93 24.84
CA GLU A 29 29.44 17.76 24.83
C GLU A 29 29.11 19.22 24.51
N ASP A 30 28.82 19.98 25.57
CA ASP A 30 29.21 21.38 25.72
C ASP A 30 28.99 21.77 27.21
N VAL A 31 29.86 21.24 28.07
CA VAL A 31 30.03 21.74 29.44
C VAL A 31 31.01 22.90 29.34
N ARG A 32 30.50 24.13 29.27
CA ARG A 32 31.33 25.33 29.48
C ARG A 32 31.23 25.72 30.94
N ASP A 33 32.31 25.44 31.68
CA ASP A 33 32.58 26.04 32.97
C ASP A 33 32.78 27.55 32.76
N LEU A 34 31.95 28.37 33.39
CA LEU A 34 32.17 29.81 33.53
C LEU A 34 32.58 30.09 34.97
N SER A 35 33.82 29.72 35.31
CA SER A 35 34.51 30.20 36.52
C SER A 35 35.52 31.28 36.11
N GLY A 36 35.10 32.54 36.21
CA GLY A 36 35.98 33.72 36.20
C GLY A 36 35.88 34.41 37.55
N GLU A 37 37.01 34.51 38.23
CA GLU A 37 37.20 35.01 39.60
C GLU A 37 36.98 36.53 39.74
N ASP A 38 36.46 36.98 40.90
CA ASP A 38 37.14 37.98 41.74
C ASP A 38 36.41 38.24 43.09
N CYS A 39 37.22 38.13 44.17
CA CYS A 39 37.17 38.69 45.53
C CYS A 39 35.89 38.72 46.43
N ASP A 40 36.02 38.03 47.58
CA ASP A 40 35.54 38.32 48.94
C ASP A 40 34.14 38.93 49.20
N ALA A 41 33.16 38.08 49.53
CA ALA A 41 32.03 38.43 50.40
C ALA A 41 31.38 37.16 51.04
N PRO A 42 31.17 37.09 52.37
CA PRO A 42 30.54 35.94 53.01
C PRO A 42 29.00 36.09 53.01
N ASN A 43 28.35 35.77 51.87
CA ASN A 43 26.93 35.35 51.77
C ASN A 43 26.44 35.27 50.31
N SER A 44 27.16 34.57 49.43
CA SER A 44 26.66 34.30 48.08
C SER A 44 25.96 32.94 48.04
N ASN A 45 24.62 32.95 47.94
CA ASN A 45 23.86 31.78 47.50
C ASN A 45 24.43 31.33 46.14
N LYS A 46 25.10 30.18 46.10
CA LYS A 46 25.60 29.59 44.86
C LYS A 46 24.42 29.02 44.08
N TYR A 47 24.08 29.65 42.96
CA TYR A 47 23.10 29.13 42.00
C TYR A 47 23.84 28.27 40.97
N ILE A 48 23.32 27.07 40.69
CA ILE A 48 23.79 26.25 39.58
C ILE A 48 22.57 25.91 38.73
N SER A 49 22.57 26.33 37.46
CA SER A 49 21.51 26.03 36.51
C SER A 49 22.01 24.98 35.50
N TYR A 50 21.21 23.93 35.31
CA TYR A 50 21.48 22.88 34.31
C TYR A 50 20.37 22.88 33.27
N ARG A 51 20.75 22.82 31.98
CA ARG A 51 19.83 22.75 30.85
C ARG A 51 19.56 21.29 30.52
N ILE A 52 18.36 20.79 30.82
CA ILE A 52 17.97 19.41 30.55
C ILE A 52 16.78 19.48 29.61
N TRP A 53 17.02 19.20 28.31
CA TRP A 53 16.08 19.37 27.20
C TRP A 53 15.79 20.87 26.90
N SER A 54 15.50 21.22 25.64
CA SER A 54 15.45 22.60 25.15
C SER A 54 14.48 23.54 25.89
N GLN A 55 13.60 23.01 26.76
CA GLN A 55 12.49 23.74 27.39
C GLN A 55 12.54 23.82 28.93
N TRP A 56 13.47 23.16 29.62
CA TRP A 56 13.49 23.10 31.08
C TRP A 56 14.84 23.56 31.65
N TYR A 57 14.78 24.34 32.74
CA TYR A 57 15.92 24.58 33.61
C TYR A 57 15.64 24.01 34.99
N ILE A 58 16.70 23.54 35.64
CA ILE A 58 16.66 23.14 37.05
C ILE A 58 17.20 24.30 37.88
N GLU A 59 16.38 24.79 38.80
CA GLU A 59 16.81 25.72 39.85
C GLU A 59 16.93 24.94 41.17
N VAL A 60 18.15 24.84 41.72
CA VAL A 60 18.40 24.26 43.05
C VAL A 60 18.62 25.40 44.04
N ARG A 61 17.79 25.47 45.07
CA ARG A 61 17.96 26.40 46.19
C ARG A 61 18.42 25.61 47.42
N MET A 62 19.49 26.06 48.06
CA MET A 62 19.95 25.48 49.34
C MET A 62 19.36 26.28 50.50
N GLY A 63 18.68 25.59 51.42
CA GLY A 63 18.19 26.17 52.68
C GLY A 63 19.31 26.38 53.70
N THR A 64 19.13 27.33 54.63
CA THR A 64 20.14 27.79 55.61
C THR A 64 20.13 27.01 56.94
N SER A 65 19.70 25.75 56.95
CA SER A 65 19.70 24.91 58.16
C SER A 65 20.29 23.53 57.86
N ASP A 66 20.77 22.83 58.91
CA ASP A 66 21.57 21.57 58.88
C ASP A 66 20.95 20.36 58.15
N ALA A 67 19.88 20.55 57.38
CA ALA A 67 19.34 19.60 56.43
C ALA A 67 19.32 20.22 55.02
N LEU A 68 20.07 19.60 54.08
CA LEU A 68 20.05 19.95 52.65
C LEU A 68 18.67 19.64 52.04
N LEU A 69 17.75 20.60 52.13
CA LEU A 69 16.50 20.60 51.39
C LEU A 69 16.75 21.16 49.99
N ALA A 70 16.95 20.29 49.00
CA ALA A 70 16.99 20.67 47.59
C ALA A 70 15.56 20.65 47.02
N GLN A 71 15.01 21.83 46.73
CA GLN A 71 13.74 21.94 46.02
C GLN A 71 14.01 21.97 44.51
N LEU A 72 13.55 20.95 43.78
CA LEU A 72 13.63 20.89 42.32
C LEU A 72 12.40 21.58 41.71
N ASN A 73 12.56 22.79 41.18
CA ASN A 73 11.49 23.47 40.46
C ASN A 73 11.71 23.34 38.94
N LEU A 74 10.83 22.59 38.27
CA LEU A 74 10.79 22.47 36.81
C LEU A 74 9.79 23.51 36.29
N ARG A 75 10.27 24.52 35.55
CA ARG A 75 9.40 25.52 34.90
C ARG A 75 9.53 25.44 33.37
N PRO A 76 8.40 25.34 32.63
CA PRO A 76 8.43 25.41 31.18
C PRO A 76 8.73 26.84 30.72
N THR A 77 9.85 27.03 30.03
CA THR A 77 10.33 28.35 29.56
C THR A 77 9.58 28.87 28.32
N LEU A 78 8.81 28.01 27.66
CA LEU A 78 8.12 28.34 26.41
C LEU A 78 7.14 29.51 26.59
N LEU A 79 6.37 29.50 27.69
CA LEU A 79 5.39 30.56 27.95
C LEU A 79 6.08 31.92 28.20
N GLU A 80 7.17 31.93 28.96
CA GLU A 80 7.96 33.14 29.24
C GLU A 80 8.57 33.72 27.96
N ARG A 81 9.09 32.84 27.08
CA ARG A 81 9.62 33.24 25.76
C ARG A 81 8.53 33.82 24.86
N ILE A 82 7.34 33.22 24.85
CA ILE A 82 6.17 33.75 24.12
C ILE A 82 5.83 35.14 24.62
N ILE A 83 5.70 35.33 25.94
CA ILE A 83 5.38 36.63 26.56
C ILE A 83 6.43 37.68 26.19
N GLY A 84 7.72 37.37 26.32
CA GLY A 84 8.81 38.27 25.94
C GLY A 84 8.81 38.62 24.44
N ALA A 85 8.38 37.69 23.58
CA ALA A 85 8.29 37.90 22.14
C ALA A 85 7.02 38.67 21.71
N GLN A 86 5.94 38.67 22.51
CA GLN A 86 4.73 39.46 22.21
C GLN A 86 5.04 40.95 22.05
N GLY A 87 5.95 41.48 22.86
CA GLY A 87 6.38 42.89 22.77
C GLY A 87 7.19 43.24 21.51
N LYS A 88 7.69 42.24 20.77
CA LYS A 88 8.43 42.43 19.52
C LYS A 88 7.55 42.32 18.28
N ASP A 89 6.36 41.72 18.39
CA ASP A 89 5.42 41.58 17.28
C ASP A 89 4.58 42.85 17.12
N HIS A 90 4.87 43.62 16.07
CA HIS A 90 4.19 44.88 15.77
C HIS A 90 2.65 44.74 15.65
N LYS A 91 2.13 43.59 15.18
CA LYS A 91 0.67 43.36 15.15
C LYS A 91 0.12 43.17 16.56
N LEU A 92 0.78 42.35 17.38
CA LEU A 92 0.34 42.12 18.76
C LEU A 92 0.49 43.38 19.63
N VAL A 93 1.53 44.18 19.43
CA VAL A 93 1.72 45.48 20.11
C VAL A 93 0.56 46.42 19.81
N LYS A 94 0.17 46.57 18.53
CA LYS A 94 -1.02 47.37 18.15
C LYS A 94 -2.30 46.84 18.78
N ILE A 95 -2.47 45.53 18.86
CA ILE A 95 -3.63 44.92 19.51
C ILE A 95 -3.61 45.22 21.01
N ASN A 96 -2.45 45.11 21.66
CA ASN A 96 -2.27 45.40 23.09
C ASN A 96 -2.62 46.86 23.41
N GLU A 97 -2.16 47.83 22.61
CA GLU A 97 -2.53 49.24 22.75
C GLU A 97 -4.03 49.48 22.58
N ALA A 98 -4.66 48.85 21.59
CA ALA A 98 -6.11 48.95 21.37
C ALA A 98 -6.92 48.34 22.53
N VAL A 99 -6.44 47.25 23.12
CA VAL A 99 -7.05 46.65 24.31
C VAL A 99 -6.96 47.58 25.51
N LYS A 100 -5.81 48.24 25.72
CA LYS A 100 -5.66 49.27 26.78
C LYS A 100 -6.61 50.46 26.61
N LYS A 101 -6.97 50.79 25.36
CA LYS A 101 -7.97 51.82 25.02
C LYS A 101 -9.43 51.34 25.09
N GLY A 102 -9.66 50.05 25.36
CA GLY A 102 -11.01 49.46 25.42
C GLY A 102 -11.64 49.15 24.05
N GLU A 103 -10.87 49.17 22.96
CA GLU A 103 -11.39 49.07 21.58
C GLU A 103 -11.57 47.62 21.09
N ARG A 104 -11.11 46.61 21.85
CA ARG A 104 -11.17 45.18 21.45
C ARG A 104 -11.69 44.27 22.55
N SER A 105 -12.97 43.91 22.47
CA SER A 105 -13.66 43.08 23.48
C SER A 105 -13.23 41.60 23.55
N LYS A 106 -12.65 41.05 22.48
CA LYS A 106 -12.21 39.63 22.45
C LYS A 106 -10.80 39.39 23.00
N PHE A 107 -10.04 40.47 23.20
CA PHE A 107 -8.68 40.41 23.68
C PHE A 107 -8.61 40.97 25.11
N SER A 108 -7.77 40.37 25.94
CA SER A 108 -7.55 40.81 27.31
C SER A 108 -6.08 40.74 27.68
N ILE A 109 -5.68 41.50 28.70
CA ILE A 109 -4.32 41.49 29.22
C ILE A 109 -4.37 40.88 30.62
N ARG A 110 -3.57 39.84 30.86
CA ARG A 110 -3.41 39.22 32.17
C ARG A 110 -2.53 40.09 33.07
N SER A 111 -2.59 39.87 34.39
CA SER A 111 -1.82 40.64 35.39
C SER A 111 -0.30 40.64 35.17
N ASP A 112 0.24 39.65 34.46
CA ASP A 112 1.66 39.53 34.10
C ASP A 112 2.01 40.17 32.74
N GLY A 113 1.07 40.91 32.12
CA GLY A 113 1.25 41.56 30.83
C GLY A 113 0.97 40.69 29.61
N THR A 114 0.58 39.42 29.80
CA THR A 114 0.30 38.49 28.68
C THR A 114 -0.95 38.92 27.92
N LEU A 115 -0.83 39.07 26.59
CA LEU A 115 -1.96 39.28 25.70
C LEU A 115 -2.70 37.96 25.43
N LEU A 116 -4.00 37.95 25.69
CA LEU A 116 -4.90 36.81 25.52
C LEU A 116 -5.98 37.09 24.46
N TYR A 117 -6.43 36.06 23.75
CA TYR A 117 -7.60 36.06 22.90
C TYR A 117 -8.61 35.02 23.40
N GLU A 118 -9.75 35.45 23.92
CA GLU A 118 -10.77 34.56 24.52
C GLU A 118 -10.13 33.54 25.49
N HIS A 119 -9.29 34.04 26.42
CA HIS A 119 -8.53 33.27 27.42
C HIS A 119 -7.30 32.48 26.92
N ARG A 120 -6.93 32.61 25.65
CA ARG A 120 -5.82 31.86 25.03
C ARG A 120 -4.62 32.75 24.80
N VAL A 121 -3.42 32.24 25.05
CA VAL A 121 -2.17 32.99 24.89
C VAL A 121 -1.95 33.31 23.41
N CYS A 122 -1.80 34.61 23.11
CA CYS A 122 -1.51 35.05 21.75
C CYS A 122 -0.05 34.74 21.40
N VAL A 123 0.18 33.82 20.46
CA VAL A 123 1.54 33.48 20.02
C VAL A 123 1.99 34.49 18.95
N PRO A 124 3.13 35.17 19.13
CA PRO A 124 3.64 36.12 18.15
C PRO A 124 3.96 35.45 16.82
N ASN A 125 4.11 36.26 15.78
CA ASN A 125 4.58 35.83 14.45
C ASN A 125 6.10 35.59 14.45
N ASP A 126 6.53 34.70 15.32
CA ASP A 126 7.89 34.19 15.44
C ASP A 126 7.93 32.75 14.91
N GLY A 127 8.71 32.54 13.84
CA GLY A 127 8.77 31.26 13.14
C GLY A 127 9.33 30.15 14.02
N GLU A 128 10.30 30.44 14.87
CA GLU A 128 10.94 29.45 15.75
C GLU A 128 9.98 29.05 16.89
N LEU A 129 9.32 30.02 17.53
CA LEU A 129 8.36 29.72 18.60
C LEU A 129 7.15 28.94 18.09
N ARG A 130 6.59 29.33 16.93
CA ARG A 130 5.47 28.59 16.34
C ARG A 130 5.89 27.18 15.93
N LYS A 131 7.06 27.04 15.30
CA LYS A 131 7.60 25.73 14.93
C LYS A 131 7.80 24.83 16.14
N GLU A 132 8.36 25.36 17.22
CA GLU A 132 8.56 24.62 18.47
C GLU A 132 7.24 24.13 19.09
N ILE A 133 6.19 24.98 19.10
CA ILE A 133 4.84 24.58 19.55
C ILE A 133 4.30 23.44 18.66
N LEU A 134 4.49 23.56 17.34
CA LEU A 134 4.00 22.56 16.38
C LEU A 134 4.76 21.24 16.51
N GLU A 135 6.08 21.28 16.70
CA GLU A 135 6.94 20.11 16.93
C GLU A 135 6.58 19.42 18.25
N GLU A 136 6.43 20.16 19.35
CA GLU A 136 6.08 19.60 20.65
C GLU A 136 4.69 18.93 20.62
N ALA A 137 3.73 19.56 19.94
CA ALA A 137 2.36 19.06 19.82
C ALA A 137 2.18 17.94 18.78
N HIS A 138 3.22 17.58 18.03
CA HIS A 138 3.12 16.62 16.94
C HIS A 138 4.17 15.50 16.96
N CYS A 139 5.43 15.83 17.18
CA CYS A 139 6.59 14.94 16.99
C CYS A 139 7.02 14.23 18.27
N THR A 140 6.45 14.60 19.43
CA THR A 140 6.84 14.03 20.72
C THR A 140 6.23 12.67 20.97
N THR A 141 6.90 11.87 21.80
CA THR A 141 6.40 10.58 22.29
C THR A 141 5.09 10.71 23.08
N TYR A 142 4.82 11.88 23.64
CA TYR A 142 3.56 12.17 24.34
C TYR A 142 2.38 12.43 23.40
N THR A 143 2.62 12.92 22.19
CA THR A 143 1.55 13.34 21.27
C THR A 143 1.38 12.41 20.06
N MET A 144 2.45 11.74 19.64
CA MET A 144 2.43 10.64 18.66
C MET A 144 1.72 10.99 17.33
N HIS A 145 2.16 12.04 16.66
CA HIS A 145 1.74 12.40 15.29
C HIS A 145 0.20 12.51 15.08
N PRO A 146 -0.53 13.28 15.89
CA PRO A 146 -1.97 13.42 15.76
C PRO A 146 -2.37 14.00 14.40
N GLY A 147 -3.61 13.74 13.98
CA GLY A 147 -4.18 14.40 12.79
C GLY A 147 -4.37 15.91 13.02
N SER A 148 -4.36 16.70 11.94
CA SER A 148 -4.46 18.17 11.99
C SER A 148 -5.64 18.67 12.83
N THR A 149 -6.82 18.07 12.69
CA THR A 149 -8.02 18.44 13.48
C THR A 149 -7.84 18.19 14.97
N LYS A 150 -7.22 17.06 15.36
CA LYS A 150 -6.97 16.73 16.78
C LYS A 150 -5.94 17.69 17.37
N MET A 151 -4.84 17.90 16.65
CA MET A 151 -3.79 18.85 17.05
C MET A 151 -4.33 20.27 17.22
N TYR A 152 -5.14 20.76 16.27
CA TYR A 152 -5.79 22.07 16.38
C TYR A 152 -6.71 22.16 17.60
N ARG A 153 -7.50 21.12 17.89
CA ARG A 153 -8.40 21.11 19.05
C ARG A 153 -7.65 21.16 20.38
N ASN A 154 -6.50 20.49 20.50
CA ASN A 154 -5.69 20.53 21.71
C ASN A 154 -4.99 21.89 21.87
N LEU A 155 -4.36 22.39 20.80
CA LEU A 155 -3.62 23.65 20.86
C LEU A 155 -4.53 24.87 21.08
N ARG A 156 -5.73 24.87 20.48
CA ARG A 156 -6.67 26.00 20.60
C ARG A 156 -7.23 26.20 22.00
N GLU A 157 -7.00 25.30 22.95
CA GLU A 157 -7.42 25.50 24.35
C GLU A 157 -6.49 26.48 25.08
N HIS A 158 -5.21 26.51 24.68
CA HIS A 158 -4.17 27.25 25.38
C HIS A 158 -3.57 28.38 24.53
N PHE A 159 -3.47 28.18 23.23
CA PHE A 159 -2.78 29.08 22.31
C PHE A 159 -3.70 29.61 21.21
N TRP A 160 -3.36 30.79 20.71
CA TRP A 160 -4.01 31.39 19.55
C TRP A 160 -3.00 32.18 18.72
N TRP A 161 -3.07 32.05 17.40
CA TRP A 161 -2.48 32.99 16.46
C TRP A 161 -3.26 33.03 15.16
N ASP A 162 -3.08 34.12 14.41
CA ASP A 162 -3.70 34.29 13.10
C ASP A 162 -3.17 33.24 12.12
N GLY A 163 -4.07 32.47 11.49
CA GLY A 163 -3.71 31.37 10.59
C GLY A 163 -3.41 30.01 11.26
N MET A 164 -3.51 29.87 12.59
CA MET A 164 -3.13 28.65 13.33
C MET A 164 -3.62 27.33 12.74
N LYS A 165 -4.89 27.27 12.31
CA LYS A 165 -5.46 26.05 11.72
C LYS A 165 -4.77 25.66 10.40
N ASN A 166 -4.40 26.65 9.59
CA ASN A 166 -3.70 26.43 8.31
C ASN A 166 -2.26 25.99 8.57
N ASP A 167 -1.56 26.66 9.48
CA ASP A 167 -0.17 26.31 9.86
C ASP A 167 -0.09 24.87 10.37
N ILE A 168 -1.01 24.46 11.24
CA ILE A 168 -1.11 23.07 11.73
C ILE A 168 -1.37 22.10 10.57
N ALA A 169 -2.28 22.43 9.67
CA ALA A 169 -2.58 21.57 8.53
C ALA A 169 -1.37 21.39 7.62
N GLN A 170 -0.63 22.47 7.31
CA GLN A 170 0.58 22.43 6.51
C GLN A 170 1.71 21.66 7.22
N PHE A 171 1.87 21.85 8.52
CA PHE A 171 2.89 21.16 9.31
C PHE A 171 2.66 19.64 9.30
N VAL A 172 1.44 19.19 9.62
CA VAL A 172 1.09 17.77 9.60
C VAL A 172 1.18 17.19 8.19
N ALA A 173 0.80 17.96 7.16
CA ALA A 173 0.89 17.52 5.77
C ALA A 173 2.33 17.35 5.28
N ARG A 174 3.30 18.10 5.82
CA ARG A 174 4.73 17.98 5.50
C ARG A 174 5.48 16.94 6.34
N CYS A 175 4.85 16.39 7.38
CA CYS A 175 5.47 15.40 8.24
C CYS A 175 5.68 14.07 7.49
N LEU A 176 6.95 13.70 7.27
CA LEU A 176 7.34 12.47 6.56
C LEU A 176 6.76 11.21 7.25
N THR A 177 6.85 11.12 8.57
CA THR A 177 6.29 10.00 9.34
C THR A 177 4.79 9.88 9.08
N CYS A 178 4.05 11.00 9.14
CA CYS A 178 2.61 10.99 8.85
C CYS A 178 2.30 10.55 7.42
N GLN A 179 3.05 11.03 6.43
CA GLN A 179 2.86 10.66 5.02
C GLN A 179 3.09 9.16 4.79
N GLN A 180 4.01 8.55 5.54
CA GLN A 180 4.34 7.12 5.42
C GLN A 180 3.36 6.20 6.15
N VAL A 181 2.90 6.59 7.36
CA VAL A 181 2.14 5.69 8.23
C VAL A 181 0.63 5.87 8.14
N LYS A 182 0.15 7.08 7.81
CA LYS A 182 -1.29 7.34 7.82
C LYS A 182 -1.94 6.72 6.60
N ILE A 183 -3.05 6.04 6.84
CA ILE A 183 -3.85 5.45 5.78
C ILE A 183 -4.39 6.56 4.88
N GLU A 184 -4.12 6.45 3.59
CA GLU A 184 -4.73 7.33 2.61
C GLU A 184 -6.22 6.99 2.46
N HIS A 185 -7.08 7.94 2.84
CA HIS A 185 -8.54 7.80 2.71
C HIS A 185 -9.06 8.26 1.35
N GLN A 186 -8.19 8.73 0.46
CA GLN A 186 -8.56 9.14 -0.87
C GLN A 186 -8.78 7.92 -1.78
N ARG A 187 -9.55 8.09 -2.86
CA ARG A 187 -9.78 7.04 -3.84
C ARG A 187 -8.47 6.60 -4.49
N PRO A 188 -8.28 5.32 -4.86
CA PRO A 188 -7.06 4.89 -5.55
C PRO A 188 -6.80 5.72 -6.82
N SER A 189 -5.55 6.11 -7.02
CA SER A 189 -5.11 6.84 -8.21
C SER A 189 -4.91 5.90 -9.41
N GLY A 190 -4.97 6.46 -10.62
CA GLY A 190 -4.68 5.78 -11.88
C GLY A 190 -5.90 5.08 -12.49
N LEU A 191 -6.32 5.55 -13.66
CA LEU A 191 -7.43 4.96 -14.41
C LEU A 191 -7.12 3.54 -14.91
N LEU A 192 -8.19 2.76 -15.07
CA LEU A 192 -8.30 1.54 -15.85
C LEU A 192 -7.55 1.61 -17.19
N GLN A 193 -6.40 0.97 -17.37
CA GLN A 193 -5.79 0.79 -18.70
C GLN A 193 -6.03 -0.64 -19.18
N PRO A 194 -7.04 -0.89 -20.04
CA PRO A 194 -7.30 -2.21 -20.58
C PRO A 194 -6.16 -2.65 -21.49
N LEU A 195 -5.85 -3.94 -21.45
CA LEU A 195 -4.87 -4.53 -22.35
C LEU A 195 -5.43 -4.60 -23.77
N SER A 196 -4.54 -4.47 -24.76
CA SER A 196 -4.89 -4.61 -26.18
C SER A 196 -5.59 -5.95 -26.45
N ILE A 197 -6.62 -5.91 -27.29
CA ILE A 197 -7.33 -7.11 -27.72
C ILE A 197 -6.51 -7.76 -28.86
N PRO A 198 -6.19 -9.07 -28.76
CA PRO A 198 -5.45 -9.77 -29.81
C PRO A 198 -6.19 -9.77 -31.15
N GLN A 199 -5.45 -9.88 -32.25
CA GLN A 199 -6.06 -9.96 -33.59
C GLN A 199 -6.47 -11.39 -33.91
N TRP A 200 -5.68 -12.37 -33.47
CA TRP A 200 -5.88 -13.78 -33.73
C TRP A 200 -5.74 -14.64 -32.48
N LYS A 201 -6.27 -15.86 -32.56
CA LYS A 201 -6.22 -16.86 -31.50
C LYS A 201 -4.77 -17.26 -31.20
N TRP A 202 -4.46 -17.45 -29.93
CA TRP A 202 -3.14 -17.89 -29.45
C TRP A 202 -1.96 -16.94 -29.74
N GLU A 203 -2.20 -15.74 -30.27
CA GLU A 203 -1.16 -14.71 -30.41
C GLU A 203 -0.73 -14.15 -29.06
N GLN A 204 -1.70 -13.92 -28.16
CA GLN A 204 -1.42 -13.39 -26.82
C GLN A 204 -2.03 -14.33 -25.79
N ILE A 205 -1.19 -14.84 -24.91
CA ILE A 205 -1.62 -15.72 -23.83
C ILE A 205 -1.30 -15.10 -22.47
N SER A 206 -2.05 -15.51 -21.46
CA SER A 206 -1.71 -15.27 -20.07
C SER A 206 -1.30 -16.56 -19.38
N MET A 207 -0.39 -16.44 -18.41
CA MET A 207 0.12 -17.56 -17.64
C MET A 207 0.12 -17.23 -16.15
N ASP A 208 -0.27 -18.20 -15.34
CA ASP A 208 -0.24 -18.08 -13.88
C ASP A 208 -0.12 -19.47 -13.23
N PHE A 209 0.24 -19.51 -11.94
CA PHE A 209 0.32 -20.72 -11.15
C PHE A 209 -0.69 -20.69 -10.01
N VAL A 210 -1.48 -21.76 -9.90
CA VAL A 210 -2.24 -22.07 -8.69
C VAL A 210 -1.40 -23.03 -7.86
N SER A 211 -0.78 -22.53 -6.79
CA SER A 211 0.09 -23.31 -5.91
C SER A 211 -0.55 -23.61 -4.54
N GLY A 212 0.01 -24.54 -3.79
CA GLY A 212 -0.45 -24.88 -2.44
C GLY A 212 -1.62 -25.87 -2.43
N LEU A 213 -1.80 -26.61 -3.53
CA LEU A 213 -2.78 -27.68 -3.60
C LEU A 213 -2.28 -28.91 -2.82
N PRO A 214 -3.20 -29.76 -2.31
CA PRO A 214 -2.82 -31.02 -1.69
C PRO A 214 -1.97 -31.87 -2.65
N ARG A 215 -0.86 -32.42 -2.16
CA ARG A 215 0.04 -33.24 -2.98
C ARG A 215 -0.68 -34.48 -3.51
N THR A 216 -0.51 -34.74 -4.80
CA THR A 216 -1.06 -35.93 -5.47
C THR A 216 -0.11 -37.13 -5.35
N ARG A 217 -0.56 -38.32 -5.76
CA ARG A 217 0.28 -39.53 -5.81
C ARG A 217 1.48 -39.40 -6.76
N LYS A 218 1.37 -38.52 -7.77
CA LYS A 218 2.44 -38.19 -8.71
C LYS A 218 3.30 -37.01 -8.24
N ASP A 219 3.10 -36.57 -6.99
CA ASP A 219 3.85 -35.50 -6.34
C ASP A 219 3.68 -34.12 -7.01
N HIS A 220 2.52 -33.89 -7.63
CA HIS A 220 2.10 -32.57 -8.08
C HIS A 220 1.44 -31.80 -6.93
N ASP A 221 1.72 -30.50 -6.84
CA ASP A 221 1.23 -29.61 -5.78
C ASP A 221 0.70 -28.27 -6.32
N SER A 222 0.69 -28.12 -7.64
CA SER A 222 0.35 -26.88 -8.33
C SER A 222 -0.27 -27.16 -9.69
N ILE A 223 -1.01 -26.17 -10.21
CA ILE A 223 -1.52 -26.16 -11.58
C ILE A 223 -0.92 -24.97 -12.31
N TRP A 224 -0.35 -25.20 -13.49
CA TRP A 224 0.02 -24.14 -14.42
C TRP A 224 -1.16 -23.84 -15.33
N VAL A 225 -1.67 -22.62 -15.20
CA VAL A 225 -2.82 -22.13 -15.95
C VAL A 225 -2.33 -21.30 -17.13
N ILE A 226 -2.73 -21.67 -18.34
CA ILE A 226 -2.34 -20.98 -19.57
C ILE A 226 -3.61 -20.68 -20.37
N VAL A 227 -3.87 -19.40 -20.67
CA VAL A 227 -5.15 -18.96 -21.24
C VAL A 227 -4.93 -18.11 -22.49
N ASP A 228 -5.62 -18.42 -23.57
CA ASP A 228 -5.70 -17.55 -24.75
C ASP A 228 -6.53 -16.29 -24.45
N ARG A 229 -5.94 -15.12 -24.67
CA ARG A 229 -6.59 -13.83 -24.38
C ARG A 229 -7.78 -13.56 -25.30
N LEU A 230 -7.81 -14.14 -26.50
CA LEU A 230 -8.90 -13.93 -27.45
C LEU A 230 -10.07 -14.90 -27.20
N THR A 231 -9.83 -16.20 -27.40
CA THR A 231 -10.88 -17.24 -27.33
C THR A 231 -11.25 -17.63 -25.91
N LYS A 232 -10.44 -17.24 -24.92
CA LYS A 232 -10.55 -17.67 -23.52
C LYS A 232 -10.31 -19.17 -23.32
N SER A 233 -9.78 -19.88 -24.33
CA SER A 233 -9.43 -21.29 -24.19
C SER A 233 -8.28 -21.43 -23.21
N ALA A 234 -8.41 -22.37 -22.27
CA ALA A 234 -7.43 -22.60 -21.22
C ALA A 234 -6.84 -24.00 -21.28
N HIS A 235 -5.59 -24.12 -20.86
CA HIS A 235 -4.88 -25.36 -20.56
C HIS A 235 -4.55 -25.37 -19.07
N PHE A 236 -4.83 -26.49 -18.41
CA PHE A 236 -4.55 -26.68 -16.98
C PHE A 236 -3.57 -27.84 -16.81
N LEU A 237 -2.30 -27.51 -16.54
CA LEU A 237 -1.23 -28.51 -16.47
C LEU A 237 -0.88 -28.78 -15.01
N ALA A 238 -0.99 -30.04 -14.57
CA ALA A 238 -0.49 -30.43 -13.25
C ALA A 238 1.03 -30.31 -13.21
N VAL A 239 1.55 -29.55 -12.24
CA VAL A 239 2.97 -29.29 -12.07
C VAL A 239 3.37 -29.39 -10.59
N LYS A 240 4.68 -29.41 -10.36
CA LYS A 240 5.25 -29.31 -9.02
C LYS A 240 5.97 -28.00 -8.88
N THR A 241 5.82 -27.35 -7.73
CA THR A 241 6.48 -26.06 -7.40
C THR A 241 8.00 -26.14 -7.55
N THR A 242 8.57 -27.33 -7.30
CA THR A 242 10.02 -27.60 -7.40
C THR A 242 10.50 -28.00 -8.80
N TYR A 243 9.64 -27.95 -9.84
CA TYR A 243 10.08 -28.21 -11.20
C TYR A 243 11.16 -27.21 -11.64
N SER A 244 12.20 -27.74 -12.28
CA SER A 244 13.20 -26.91 -12.92
C SER A 244 12.59 -26.12 -14.07
N LEU A 245 13.13 -24.93 -14.33
CA LEU A 245 12.71 -24.10 -15.47
C LEU A 245 12.90 -24.81 -16.81
N SER A 246 13.93 -25.64 -16.93
CA SER A 246 14.16 -26.47 -18.11
C SER A 246 13.04 -27.49 -18.32
N ARG A 247 12.48 -28.05 -17.23
CA ARG A 247 11.33 -28.97 -17.30
C ARG A 247 10.05 -28.22 -17.66
N LEU A 248 9.81 -27.05 -17.06
CA LEU A 248 8.66 -26.20 -17.42
C LEU A 248 8.73 -25.76 -18.89
N ALA A 249 9.91 -25.42 -19.40
CA ALA A 249 10.10 -25.07 -20.81
C ALA A 249 9.76 -26.21 -21.76
N ARG A 250 10.19 -27.45 -21.45
CA ARG A 250 9.81 -28.63 -22.23
C ARG A 250 8.31 -28.84 -22.20
N LEU A 251 7.72 -28.81 -21.01
CA LEU A 251 6.27 -28.95 -20.84
C LEU A 251 5.49 -27.89 -21.63
N PHE A 252 5.97 -26.64 -21.64
CA PHE A 252 5.36 -25.56 -22.44
C PHE A 252 5.42 -25.86 -23.94
N VAL A 253 6.55 -26.39 -24.43
CA VAL A 253 6.68 -26.78 -25.84
C VAL A 253 5.76 -27.97 -26.17
N ASP A 254 5.77 -28.98 -25.31
CA ASP A 254 5.04 -30.24 -25.51
C ASP A 254 3.53 -30.04 -25.46
N GLU A 255 3.02 -29.17 -24.60
CA GLU A 255 1.59 -28.99 -24.40
C GLU A 255 1.02 -27.76 -25.11
N ILE A 256 1.79 -26.68 -25.26
CA ILE A 256 1.27 -25.42 -25.82
C ILE A 256 1.81 -25.18 -27.23
N VAL A 257 3.13 -25.11 -27.40
CA VAL A 257 3.72 -24.75 -28.71
C VAL A 257 3.40 -25.80 -29.76
N ARG A 258 3.39 -27.09 -29.40
CA ARG A 258 3.00 -28.20 -30.29
C ARG A 258 1.57 -28.04 -30.82
N LEU A 259 0.64 -27.56 -30.00
CA LEU A 259 -0.77 -27.45 -30.37
C LEU A 259 -1.10 -26.14 -31.08
N HIS A 260 -0.51 -25.04 -30.64
CA HIS A 260 -0.97 -23.69 -31.01
C HIS A 260 0.12 -22.81 -31.66
N GLY A 261 1.36 -23.29 -31.68
CA GLY A 261 2.52 -22.51 -32.12
C GLY A 261 3.07 -21.59 -31.03
N ALA A 262 4.13 -20.85 -31.36
CA ALA A 262 4.74 -19.89 -30.45
C ALA A 262 3.88 -18.62 -30.38
N PRO A 263 3.48 -18.15 -29.18
CA PRO A 263 2.70 -16.93 -29.04
C PRO A 263 3.55 -15.70 -29.36
N VAL A 264 2.91 -14.63 -29.83
CA VAL A 264 3.54 -13.32 -30.06
C VAL A 264 3.87 -12.65 -28.74
N SER A 265 3.00 -12.77 -27.74
CA SER A 265 3.26 -12.22 -26.41
C SER A 265 2.67 -13.06 -25.28
N ILE A 266 3.33 -13.02 -24.13
CA ILE A 266 2.89 -13.67 -22.90
C ILE A 266 2.74 -12.60 -21.83
N LEU A 267 1.58 -12.58 -21.17
CA LEU A 267 1.36 -11.84 -19.94
C LEU A 267 1.47 -12.80 -18.76
N SER A 268 2.28 -12.44 -17.77
CA SER A 268 2.51 -13.28 -16.61
C SER A 268 2.64 -12.41 -15.36
N ASP A 269 2.43 -13.01 -14.20
CA ASP A 269 2.74 -12.37 -12.93
C ASP A 269 4.27 -12.29 -12.70
N ARG A 270 4.68 -11.79 -11.53
CA ARG A 270 6.11 -11.67 -11.20
C ARG A 270 6.64 -12.89 -10.45
N ASP A 271 6.07 -14.07 -10.67
CA ASP A 271 6.58 -15.29 -10.07
C ASP A 271 8.08 -15.44 -10.38
N PRO A 272 8.92 -15.81 -9.40
CA PRO A 272 10.35 -16.04 -9.58
C PRO A 272 10.69 -16.98 -10.75
N ARG A 273 9.80 -17.94 -11.05
CA ARG A 273 9.95 -18.86 -12.18
C ARG A 273 9.94 -18.11 -13.52
N PHE A 274 9.03 -17.15 -13.67
CA PHE A 274 8.90 -16.36 -14.91
C PHE A 274 9.89 -15.20 -15.01
N THR A 275 10.35 -14.67 -13.88
CA THR A 275 11.33 -13.56 -13.82
C THR A 275 12.80 -14.00 -13.83
N SER A 276 13.05 -15.32 -13.75
CA SER A 276 14.39 -15.92 -13.88
C SER A 276 15.12 -15.47 -15.15
N ARG A 277 16.46 -15.56 -15.20
CA ARG A 277 17.21 -15.20 -16.43
C ARG A 277 16.90 -16.10 -17.63
N PHE A 278 16.58 -17.37 -17.36
CA PHE A 278 16.36 -18.37 -18.40
C PHE A 278 15.05 -18.13 -19.16
N TRP A 279 13.96 -17.79 -18.46
CA TRP A 279 12.63 -17.71 -19.06
C TRP A 279 12.47 -16.59 -20.11
N PRO A 280 12.88 -15.33 -19.86
CA PRO A 280 12.89 -14.28 -20.86
C PRO A 280 13.80 -14.60 -22.05
N ARG A 281 14.94 -15.29 -21.83
CA ARG A 281 15.86 -15.68 -22.90
C ARG A 281 15.25 -16.74 -23.81
N LEU A 282 14.56 -17.73 -23.23
CA LEU A 282 13.81 -18.75 -23.97
C LEU A 282 12.76 -18.09 -24.86
N HIS A 283 11.93 -17.21 -24.30
CA HIS A 283 10.88 -16.54 -25.07
C HIS A 283 11.44 -15.57 -26.12
N GLN A 284 12.53 -14.87 -25.81
CA GLN A 284 13.25 -14.05 -26.79
C GLN A 284 13.72 -14.89 -27.98
N ALA A 285 14.26 -16.10 -27.73
CA ALA A 285 14.69 -17.01 -28.79
C ALA A 285 13.52 -17.54 -29.63
N MET A 286 12.33 -17.69 -29.04
CA MET A 286 11.11 -18.06 -29.77
C MET A 286 10.41 -16.88 -30.47
N GLY A 287 10.95 -15.66 -30.36
CA GLY A 287 10.32 -14.45 -30.90
C GLY A 287 9.10 -13.95 -30.11
N THR A 288 8.91 -14.45 -28.88
CA THR A 288 7.79 -14.10 -27.99
C THR A 288 8.16 -12.94 -27.07
N ARG A 289 7.30 -11.92 -26.99
CA ARG A 289 7.44 -10.81 -26.02
C ARG A 289 6.85 -11.19 -24.66
N LEU A 290 7.67 -11.23 -23.62
CA LEU A 290 7.21 -11.43 -22.25
C LEU A 290 6.88 -10.08 -21.59
N SER A 291 5.70 -9.97 -21.01
CA SER A 291 5.24 -8.80 -20.24
C SER A 291 4.81 -9.24 -18.85
N PHE A 292 5.18 -8.48 -17.82
CA PHE A 292 4.85 -8.78 -16.44
C PHE A 292 3.78 -7.84 -15.90
N SER A 293 2.81 -8.38 -15.15
CA SER A 293 1.89 -7.55 -14.38
C SER A 293 2.64 -6.78 -13.29
N THR A 294 2.09 -5.63 -12.90
CA THR A 294 2.65 -4.82 -11.80
C THR A 294 2.47 -5.55 -10.48
N ALA A 295 3.53 -5.58 -9.65
CA ALA A 295 3.48 -6.16 -8.32
C ALA A 295 2.29 -5.56 -7.53
N PHE A 296 1.53 -6.41 -6.85
CA PHE A 296 0.39 -6.02 -6.00
C PHE A 296 -0.82 -5.38 -6.72
N HIS A 297 -0.89 -5.45 -8.05
CA HIS A 297 -2.06 -5.04 -8.85
C HIS A 297 -2.54 -6.19 -9.77
N PRO A 298 -3.17 -7.25 -9.21
CA PRO A 298 -3.74 -8.36 -10.00
C PRO A 298 -4.81 -7.91 -11.02
N GLN A 299 -5.34 -6.69 -10.87
CA GLN A 299 -6.36 -6.09 -11.74
C GLN A 299 -5.93 -5.93 -13.20
N SER A 300 -4.64 -5.93 -13.50
CA SER A 300 -4.12 -5.82 -14.88
C SER A 300 -4.47 -7.04 -15.73
N ASP A 301 -4.64 -8.22 -15.12
CA ASP A 301 -5.06 -9.44 -15.82
C ASP A 301 -6.29 -10.08 -15.16
N GLY A 302 -7.34 -9.27 -14.96
CA GLY A 302 -8.61 -9.75 -14.39
C GLY A 302 -9.29 -10.88 -15.21
N GLN A 303 -8.80 -11.19 -16.42
CA GLN A 303 -9.21 -12.38 -17.15
C GLN A 303 -8.66 -13.66 -16.51
N THR A 304 -7.37 -13.69 -16.21
CA THR A 304 -6.71 -14.85 -15.59
C THR A 304 -7.22 -15.05 -14.18
N GLU A 305 -7.44 -13.97 -13.42
CA GLU A 305 -8.05 -14.03 -12.08
C GLU A 305 -9.42 -14.73 -12.09
N ARG A 306 -10.32 -14.36 -13.01
CA ARG A 306 -11.63 -15.03 -13.15
C ARG A 306 -11.52 -16.47 -13.61
N THR A 307 -10.50 -16.78 -14.42
CA THR A 307 -10.25 -18.15 -14.89
C THR A 307 -9.81 -19.03 -13.72
N ILE A 308 -8.88 -18.55 -12.90
CA ILE A 308 -8.43 -19.23 -11.68
C ILE A 308 -9.58 -19.41 -10.70
N GLN A 309 -10.41 -18.39 -10.47
CA GLN A 309 -11.57 -18.52 -9.59
C GLN A 309 -12.53 -19.62 -10.08
N THR A 310 -12.81 -19.66 -11.39
CA THR A 310 -13.66 -20.69 -11.98
C THR A 310 -13.04 -22.07 -11.82
N LEU A 311 -11.73 -22.19 -12.05
CA LEU A 311 -10.97 -23.43 -11.85
C LEU A 311 -11.05 -23.89 -10.39
N GLU A 312 -10.85 -23.00 -9.42
CA GLU A 312 -10.97 -23.34 -8.00
C GLU A 312 -12.38 -23.80 -7.61
N ASP A 313 -13.42 -23.14 -8.12
CA ASP A 313 -14.81 -23.54 -7.88
C ASP A 313 -15.07 -24.94 -8.45
N MET A 314 -14.57 -25.22 -9.66
CA MET A 314 -14.66 -26.55 -10.30
C MET A 314 -13.88 -27.61 -9.52
N LEU A 315 -12.66 -27.29 -9.03
CA LEU A 315 -11.86 -28.19 -8.19
C LEU A 315 -12.58 -28.51 -6.88
N ARG A 316 -13.18 -27.50 -6.22
CA ARG A 316 -13.97 -27.70 -4.99
C ARG A 316 -15.19 -28.58 -5.24
N ALA A 317 -15.90 -28.36 -6.35
CA ALA A 317 -17.02 -29.20 -6.76
C ALA A 317 -16.56 -30.65 -7.06
N CYS A 318 -15.40 -30.80 -7.70
CA CYS A 318 -14.80 -32.10 -7.97
C CYS A 318 -14.52 -32.87 -6.68
N VAL A 319 -13.88 -32.23 -5.70
CA VAL A 319 -13.55 -32.87 -4.41
C VAL A 319 -14.81 -33.24 -3.60
N LEU A 320 -15.88 -32.44 -3.68
CA LEU A 320 -17.12 -32.72 -2.94
C LEU A 320 -17.95 -33.84 -3.56
N ASN A 321 -18.03 -33.90 -4.89
CA ASN A 321 -18.95 -34.82 -5.59
C ASN A 321 -18.27 -36.07 -6.16
N PHE A 322 -16.95 -36.02 -6.38
CA PHE A 322 -16.20 -37.08 -7.04
C PHE A 322 -15.04 -37.52 -6.16
N GLN A 323 -14.85 -38.84 -6.05
CA GLN A 323 -13.69 -39.41 -5.36
C GLN A 323 -12.43 -39.27 -6.23
N GLY A 324 -11.26 -39.37 -5.60
CA GLY A 324 -9.97 -39.36 -6.32
C GLY A 324 -9.17 -38.08 -6.10
N SER A 325 -8.05 -37.98 -6.81
CA SER A 325 -7.16 -36.81 -6.74
C SER A 325 -7.64 -35.71 -7.67
N TRP A 326 -7.43 -34.45 -7.31
CA TRP A 326 -7.73 -33.32 -8.20
C TRP A 326 -7.03 -33.42 -9.56
N GLU A 327 -5.85 -34.04 -9.62
CA GLU A 327 -5.10 -34.25 -10.87
C GLU A 327 -5.81 -35.22 -11.82
N GLU A 328 -6.50 -36.24 -11.29
CA GLU A 328 -7.24 -37.22 -12.12
C GLU A 328 -8.41 -36.57 -12.83
N HIS A 329 -9.00 -35.54 -12.22
CA HIS A 329 -10.12 -34.78 -12.76
C HIS A 329 -9.70 -33.61 -13.66
N LEU A 330 -8.42 -33.22 -13.65
CA LEU A 330 -7.95 -32.02 -14.33
C LEU A 330 -8.28 -31.99 -15.84
N PRO A 331 -8.14 -33.09 -16.62
CA PRO A 331 -8.55 -33.10 -18.02
C PRO A 331 -10.06 -32.87 -18.22
N LEU A 332 -10.89 -33.39 -17.32
CA LEU A 332 -12.34 -33.21 -17.37
C LEU A 332 -12.73 -31.79 -16.96
N ILE A 333 -12.02 -31.20 -16.01
CA ILE A 333 -12.18 -29.80 -15.61
C ILE A 333 -11.83 -28.87 -16.79
N GLU A 334 -10.69 -29.10 -17.46
CA GLU A 334 -10.30 -28.34 -18.64
C GLU A 334 -11.35 -28.47 -19.76
N PHE A 335 -11.82 -29.68 -20.02
CA PHE A 335 -12.89 -29.93 -21.00
C PHE A 335 -14.18 -29.18 -20.63
N ALA A 336 -14.62 -29.27 -19.38
CA ALA A 336 -15.84 -28.61 -18.92
C ALA A 336 -15.71 -27.08 -18.97
N TYR A 337 -14.56 -26.52 -18.58
CA TYR A 337 -14.28 -25.08 -18.66
C TYR A 337 -14.35 -24.59 -20.11
N ASN A 338 -13.61 -25.25 -21.01
CA ASN A 338 -13.54 -24.84 -22.42
C ASN A 338 -14.87 -25.00 -23.17
N ASN A 339 -15.78 -25.84 -22.67
CA ASN A 339 -17.11 -26.06 -23.26
C ASN A 339 -18.23 -25.27 -22.58
N SER A 340 -17.93 -24.54 -21.50
CA SER A 340 -18.91 -23.71 -20.80
C SER A 340 -19.07 -22.35 -21.48
N PHE A 341 -20.27 -21.78 -21.40
CA PHE A 341 -20.56 -20.48 -22.00
C PHE A 341 -19.85 -19.34 -21.25
N HIS A 342 -19.11 -18.49 -21.97
CA HIS A 342 -18.43 -17.34 -21.41
C HIS A 342 -19.11 -16.04 -21.83
N ALA A 343 -19.68 -15.28 -20.89
CA ALA A 343 -20.41 -14.05 -21.18
C ALA A 343 -19.57 -12.95 -21.89
N SER A 344 -18.25 -12.93 -21.69
CA SER A 344 -17.35 -11.93 -22.28
C SER A 344 -17.11 -12.10 -23.78
N ILE A 345 -17.24 -13.33 -24.29
CA ILE A 345 -17.16 -13.67 -25.73
C ILE A 345 -18.53 -14.12 -26.27
N GLY A 346 -19.47 -14.42 -25.37
CA GLY A 346 -20.83 -14.88 -25.59
C GLY A 346 -20.95 -16.17 -26.40
N MET A 347 -20.01 -17.08 -26.20
CA MET A 347 -19.98 -18.46 -26.69
C MET A 347 -19.04 -19.28 -25.79
N ALA A 348 -18.88 -20.57 -26.04
CA ALA A 348 -17.89 -21.39 -25.35
C ALA A 348 -16.48 -21.17 -25.93
N PRO A 349 -15.41 -21.22 -25.11
CA PRO A 349 -14.03 -21.14 -25.61
C PRO A 349 -13.70 -22.13 -26.73
N TYR A 350 -14.21 -23.36 -26.65
CA TYR A 350 -14.08 -24.38 -27.68
C TYR A 350 -14.69 -23.92 -29.01
N GLU A 351 -15.88 -23.33 -28.96
CA GLU A 351 -16.55 -22.79 -30.15
C GLU A 351 -15.79 -21.61 -30.75
N ALA A 352 -15.24 -20.74 -29.90
CA ALA A 352 -14.41 -19.63 -30.34
C ALA A 352 -13.10 -20.10 -31.00
N LEU A 353 -12.50 -21.19 -30.49
CA LEU A 353 -11.23 -21.72 -30.99
C LEU A 353 -11.37 -22.52 -32.29
N TYR A 354 -12.34 -23.43 -32.33
CA TYR A 354 -12.54 -24.39 -33.42
C TYR A 354 -13.62 -23.98 -34.43
N GLY A 355 -14.37 -22.91 -34.14
CA GLY A 355 -15.45 -22.44 -35.02
C GLY A 355 -16.70 -23.31 -34.99
N ARG A 356 -16.77 -24.34 -34.13
CA ARG A 356 -17.91 -25.25 -33.98
C ARG A 356 -18.13 -25.63 -32.52
N LYS A 357 -19.36 -25.97 -32.15
CA LYS A 357 -19.68 -26.45 -30.80
C LYS A 357 -19.04 -27.81 -30.54
N CYS A 358 -18.67 -28.04 -29.28
CA CYS A 358 -18.18 -29.34 -28.85
C CYS A 358 -19.35 -30.33 -28.75
N ARG A 359 -19.12 -31.58 -29.12
CA ARG A 359 -20.08 -32.65 -28.85
C ARG A 359 -19.91 -33.08 -27.41
N SER A 360 -20.99 -32.99 -26.64
CA SER A 360 -21.03 -33.47 -25.26
C SER A 360 -22.21 -34.41 -25.09
N PRO A 361 -22.23 -35.27 -24.05
CA PRO A 361 -23.35 -36.17 -23.81
C PRO A 361 -24.72 -35.47 -23.71
N VAL A 362 -24.74 -34.19 -23.33
CA VAL A 362 -25.94 -33.35 -23.18
C VAL A 362 -26.37 -32.72 -24.52
N CYS A 363 -25.43 -32.50 -25.44
CA CYS A 363 -25.70 -31.85 -26.72
C CYS A 363 -24.98 -32.61 -27.84
N TRP A 364 -25.72 -33.53 -28.46
CA TRP A 364 -25.31 -34.26 -29.65
C TRP A 364 -25.68 -33.45 -30.89
N ASP A 365 -24.87 -32.44 -31.25
CA ASP A 365 -25.01 -31.82 -32.57
C ASP A 365 -24.82 -32.90 -33.66
N GLU A 366 -25.68 -32.88 -34.67
CA GLU A 366 -25.68 -33.83 -35.78
C GLU A 366 -24.36 -33.75 -36.54
N VAL A 367 -23.75 -34.92 -36.77
CA VAL A 367 -22.59 -35.06 -37.64
C VAL A 367 -23.09 -35.12 -39.08
N GLY A 368 -23.60 -34.00 -39.57
CA GLY A 368 -23.83 -33.81 -41.00
C GLY A 368 -22.55 -33.33 -41.69
N GLU A 369 -22.36 -33.66 -42.96
CA GLU A 369 -21.49 -32.88 -43.84
C GLU A 369 -22.04 -31.45 -43.86
N SER A 370 -21.52 -30.58 -42.98
CA SER A 370 -21.48 -29.17 -43.32
C SER A 370 -20.56 -29.10 -44.54
N ARG A 371 -21.15 -29.13 -45.74
CA ARG A 371 -20.46 -28.89 -47.01
C ARG A 371 -20.00 -27.44 -47.08
N LEU A 372 -19.20 -27.01 -46.12
CA LEU A 372 -18.46 -25.77 -46.19
C LEU A 372 -17.21 -26.10 -47.01
N VAL A 373 -17.33 -25.97 -48.32
CA VAL A 373 -16.24 -26.22 -49.27
C VAL A 373 -15.68 -24.86 -49.69
N GLY A 374 -14.50 -24.49 -49.19
CA GLY A 374 -13.72 -23.34 -49.71
C GLY A 374 -13.70 -22.08 -48.82
N PRO A 375 -13.72 -20.85 -49.41
CA PRO A 375 -13.51 -19.56 -48.71
C PRO A 375 -14.48 -19.25 -47.56
N GLU A 376 -15.63 -19.90 -47.53
CA GLU A 376 -16.69 -19.67 -46.53
C GLU A 376 -16.23 -20.00 -45.10
N ILE A 377 -15.37 -21.01 -44.89
CA ILE A 377 -14.82 -21.31 -43.56
C ILE A 377 -13.94 -20.14 -43.06
N ILE A 378 -13.16 -19.54 -43.97
CA ILE A 378 -12.29 -18.41 -43.65
C ILE A 378 -13.16 -17.19 -43.32
N GLN A 379 -14.23 -16.96 -44.07
CA GLN A 379 -15.19 -15.87 -43.80
C GLN A 379 -15.88 -16.06 -42.45
N ILE A 380 -16.45 -17.24 -42.18
CA ILE A 380 -17.11 -17.55 -40.90
C ILE A 380 -16.13 -17.38 -39.73
N THR A 381 -14.89 -17.85 -39.88
CA THR A 381 -13.87 -17.71 -38.83
C THR A 381 -13.52 -16.24 -38.60
N SER A 382 -13.35 -15.47 -39.67
CA SER A 382 -13.04 -14.04 -39.61
C SER A 382 -14.19 -13.25 -38.96
N GLU A 383 -15.43 -13.57 -39.31
CA GLU A 383 -16.63 -12.98 -38.70
C GLU A 383 -16.75 -13.31 -37.21
N LYS A 384 -16.51 -14.58 -36.84
CA LYS A 384 -16.49 -14.99 -35.42
C LYS A 384 -15.42 -14.25 -34.63
N ILE A 385 -14.21 -14.13 -35.18
CA ILE A 385 -13.12 -13.38 -34.53
C ILE A 385 -13.49 -11.90 -34.39
N ARG A 386 -14.08 -11.28 -35.42
CA ARG A 386 -14.59 -9.91 -35.33
C ARG A 386 -15.62 -9.76 -34.20
N LEU A 387 -16.60 -10.65 -34.14
CA LEU A 387 -17.64 -10.65 -33.11
C LEU A 387 -17.05 -10.81 -31.70
N ILE A 388 -16.10 -11.74 -31.51
CA ILE A 388 -15.42 -11.97 -30.24
C ILE A 388 -14.70 -10.68 -29.81
N ARG A 389 -13.98 -10.03 -30.73
CA ARG A 389 -13.24 -8.80 -30.44
C ARG A 389 -14.16 -7.65 -30.04
N GLU A 390 -15.27 -7.44 -30.75
CA GLU A 390 -16.28 -6.42 -30.42
C GLU A 390 -16.88 -6.67 -29.02
N ARG A 391 -17.14 -7.93 -28.66
CA ARG A 391 -17.65 -8.30 -27.35
C ARG A 391 -16.63 -8.09 -26.24
N ILE A 392 -15.37 -8.45 -26.46
CA ILE A 392 -14.28 -8.18 -25.51
C ILE A 392 -14.12 -6.67 -25.32
N GLN A 393 -14.16 -5.88 -26.40
CA GLN A 393 -14.08 -4.42 -26.32
C GLN A 393 -15.23 -3.83 -25.51
N THR A 394 -16.45 -4.32 -25.72
CA THR A 394 -17.62 -3.91 -24.96
C THR A 394 -17.47 -4.28 -23.47
N ALA A 395 -16.99 -5.49 -23.18
CA ALA A 395 -16.76 -5.94 -21.80
C ALA A 395 -15.66 -5.13 -21.10
N GLN A 396 -14.54 -4.87 -21.77
CA GLN A 396 -13.46 -4.02 -21.27
C GLN A 396 -13.93 -2.57 -21.03
N SER A 397 -14.72 -2.01 -21.94
CA SER A 397 -15.26 -0.64 -21.81
C SER A 397 -16.21 -0.52 -20.62
N ARG A 398 -17.08 -1.52 -20.40
CA ARG A 398 -17.93 -1.60 -19.22
C ARG A 398 -17.10 -1.70 -17.94
N GLN A 399 -16.11 -2.59 -17.90
CA GLN A 399 -15.22 -2.76 -16.75
C GLN A 399 -14.46 -1.46 -16.42
N LYS A 400 -13.93 -0.79 -17.44
CA LYS A 400 -13.25 0.50 -17.31
C LYS A 400 -14.19 1.55 -16.70
N SER A 401 -15.39 1.72 -17.25
CA SER A 401 -16.40 2.66 -16.72
C SER A 401 -16.71 2.42 -15.24
N TYR A 402 -16.91 1.16 -14.83
CA TYR A 402 -17.16 0.82 -13.41
C TYR A 402 -15.94 1.05 -12.51
N ALA A 403 -14.74 0.67 -12.97
CA ALA A 403 -13.52 0.81 -12.21
C ALA A 403 -13.16 2.29 -12.01
N ASP A 404 -13.20 3.08 -13.09
CA ASP A 404 -12.78 4.48 -13.13
C ASP A 404 -13.66 5.37 -12.25
N ARG A 405 -14.95 5.04 -12.08
CA ARG A 405 -15.86 5.75 -11.16
C ARG A 405 -15.36 5.80 -9.71
N ARG A 406 -14.57 4.79 -9.30
CA ARG A 406 -14.01 4.67 -7.94
C ARG A 406 -12.55 5.10 -7.87
N ARG A 407 -11.98 5.63 -8.94
CA ARG A 407 -10.58 6.04 -9.03
C ARG A 407 -10.44 7.53 -9.30
N ARG A 408 -9.23 8.03 -9.18
CA ARG A 408 -8.85 9.40 -9.54
C ARG A 408 -7.88 9.34 -10.69
N ASP A 409 -8.09 10.24 -11.64
CA ASP A 409 -7.09 10.50 -12.65
C ASP A 409 -5.93 11.26 -12.00
N LEU A 410 -4.72 10.71 -12.15
CA LEU A 410 -3.51 11.25 -11.56
C LEU A 410 -2.37 10.95 -12.51
N GLU A 411 -1.77 12.01 -13.04
CA GLU A 411 -0.59 11.93 -13.89
C GLU A 411 0.62 12.36 -13.09
N PHE A 412 1.75 11.70 -13.34
CA PHE A 412 3.03 12.02 -12.71
C PHE A 412 3.98 12.56 -13.77
N ILE A 413 4.75 13.56 -13.39
CA ILE A 413 5.82 14.13 -14.22
C ILE A 413 7.16 13.57 -13.72
N VAL A 414 8.09 13.34 -14.64
CA VAL A 414 9.45 12.90 -14.29
C VAL A 414 10.08 13.92 -13.32
N GLY A 415 10.44 13.47 -12.13
CA GLY A 415 10.93 14.31 -11.03
C GLY A 415 9.99 14.39 -9.82
N ASP A 416 8.74 13.95 -9.97
CA ASP A 416 7.79 13.87 -8.85
C ASP A 416 8.23 12.84 -7.82
N HIS A 417 8.10 13.20 -6.53
CA HIS A 417 8.39 12.32 -5.42
C HIS A 417 7.13 11.53 -5.04
N VAL A 418 7.23 10.20 -5.02
CA VAL A 418 6.11 9.30 -4.70
C VAL A 418 6.54 8.25 -3.67
N PHE A 419 5.60 7.85 -2.81
CA PHE A 419 5.83 6.73 -1.89
C PHE A 419 5.42 5.41 -2.53
N LEU A 420 6.27 4.39 -2.38
CA LEU A 420 5.91 3.02 -2.72
C LEU A 420 5.15 2.38 -1.55
N LYS A 421 3.92 1.93 -1.79
CA LYS A 421 3.15 1.21 -0.79
C LYS A 421 3.69 -0.21 -0.63
N VAL A 422 4.37 -0.46 0.49
CA VAL A 422 4.82 -1.80 0.89
C VAL A 422 3.75 -2.41 1.81
N LYS A 423 3.21 -3.58 1.45
CA LYS A 423 2.36 -4.34 2.38
C LYS A 423 3.26 -5.25 3.22
N PRO A 424 3.15 -5.23 4.56
CA PRO A 424 3.73 -6.29 5.38
C PRO A 424 3.05 -7.60 4.97
N VAL A 425 3.81 -8.57 4.50
CA VAL A 425 3.28 -9.92 4.25
C VAL A 425 3.10 -10.58 5.61
N GLU A 426 1.89 -11.07 5.88
CA GLU A 426 1.62 -11.86 7.08
C GLU A 426 2.48 -13.13 7.07
N GLY A 427 3.42 -13.22 8.02
CA GLY A 427 3.69 -14.48 8.68
C GLY A 427 4.73 -15.44 8.12
N ASN A 428 5.78 -15.00 7.43
CA ASN A 428 7.00 -15.81 7.32
C ASN A 428 8.24 -14.94 7.53
N TYR A 429 8.87 -15.10 8.69
CA TYR A 429 10.24 -14.65 8.92
C TYR A 429 11.16 -15.57 8.13
N GLU A 430 11.63 -15.12 6.98
CA GLU A 430 12.89 -15.60 6.43
C GLU A 430 13.82 -14.39 6.31
N ILE A 431 14.94 -14.50 7.02
CA ILE A 431 16.02 -13.53 7.05
C ILE A 431 16.68 -13.60 5.68
N TRP A 432 16.62 -12.53 4.90
CA TRP A 432 17.37 -12.40 3.65
C TRP A 432 18.45 -11.33 3.84
N ALA A 433 19.68 -11.70 3.48
CA ALA A 433 20.86 -10.84 3.44
C ALA A 433 20.85 -9.91 2.22
#